data_AF-A0A962UDN0-F1
#
_entry.id   AF-A0A962UDN0-F1
#
_cell.length_a   1.000
_cell.length_b   1.000
_cell.length_c   1.000
_cell.angle_alpha   90.00
_cell.angle_beta   90.00
_cell.angle_gamma   90.00
#
_symmetry.space_group_name_H-M   'P 1'
#
loop_
_entity.id
_entity.type
_entity.pdbx_description
1 polymer ?
#
loop_
_entity_poly.entity_id
_entity_poly.type
_entity_poly.pdbx_seq_one_letter_code
_entity_poly.pdbx_strand_id
1 'polypeptide(L)'
;MSENPTPYRADPADASDPPLTTETLVALAHAHRQGIPYETGEQLLARLPERLRTLADRVLGGKMDGGDVAYAVAALIDSIENASGDAQSVHLRPPGAN
;
A
#
# COMPACT_ATOMS: atom_id res chain seq x y z
N MET A 1 31.18 26.51 -44.46
CA MET A 1 31.05 26.16 -43.04
C MET A 1 29.57 26.11 -42.73
N SER A 2 29.01 24.92 -42.56
CA SER A 2 27.65 24.74 -42.01
C SER A 2 27.70 23.51 -41.12
N GLU A 3 27.78 23.77 -39.82
CA GLU A 3 27.81 22.76 -38.77
C GLU A 3 26.43 22.09 -38.71
N ASN A 4 26.42 20.77 -38.84
CA ASN A 4 25.23 19.94 -38.70
C ASN A 4 24.99 19.72 -37.20
N PRO A 5 23.91 20.23 -36.59
CA PRO A 5 23.65 19.96 -35.18
C PRO A 5 23.29 18.48 -35.06
N THR A 6 24.20 17.72 -34.47
CA THR A 6 24.01 16.30 -34.17
C THR A 6 22.77 16.18 -33.30
N PRO A 7 21.77 15.33 -33.64
CA PRO A 7 20.64 15.11 -32.76
C PRO A 7 21.19 14.53 -31.46
N TYR A 8 20.97 15.24 -30.37
CA TYR A 8 21.32 14.81 -29.02
C TYR A 8 20.68 13.43 -28.81
N ARG A 9 21.50 12.39 -28.90
CA ARG A 9 21.10 11.02 -28.62
C ARG A 9 20.88 10.97 -27.12
N ALA A 10 19.62 11.00 -26.71
CA ALA A 10 19.25 10.73 -25.32
C ALA A 10 19.86 9.38 -24.94
N ASP A 11 20.82 9.46 -24.02
CA ASP A 11 21.45 8.29 -23.43
C ASP A 11 20.39 7.50 -22.66
N PRO A 12 20.28 6.18 -22.81
CA PRO A 12 19.32 5.36 -22.05
C PRO A 12 19.69 5.21 -20.56
N ALA A 13 20.61 6.03 -20.03
CA ALA A 13 21.06 6.00 -18.64
C ALA A 13 20.12 6.67 -17.62
N ASP A 14 18.85 6.91 -17.95
CA ASP A 14 17.82 7.22 -16.94
C ASP A 14 16.84 6.06 -16.77
N ALA A 15 17.38 4.86 -16.62
CA ALA A 15 16.71 3.82 -15.85
C ALA A 15 16.82 4.19 -14.35
N SER A 16 16.32 5.37 -13.98
CA SER A 16 15.94 5.62 -12.60
C SER A 16 14.95 4.52 -12.24
N ASP A 17 15.23 3.80 -11.15
CA ASP A 17 14.27 2.86 -10.55
C ASP A 17 12.87 3.48 -10.64
N PRO A 18 11.85 2.74 -11.12
CA PRO A 18 10.51 3.31 -11.27
C PRO A 18 10.12 4.02 -9.97
N PRO A 19 9.57 5.25 -10.06
CA PRO A 19 9.29 6.03 -8.86
C PRO A 19 8.44 5.20 -7.92
N LEU A 20 8.83 5.14 -6.65
CA LEU A 20 8.13 4.36 -5.64
C LEU A 20 6.68 4.85 -5.57
N THR A 21 5.76 4.03 -6.08
CA THR A 21 4.33 4.37 -6.08
C THR A 21 3.63 3.79 -4.86
N THR A 22 2.53 4.42 -4.45
CA THR A 22 1.66 3.89 -3.39
C THR A 22 1.22 2.45 -3.71
N GLU A 23 0.86 2.15 -4.96
CA GLU A 23 0.47 0.81 -5.41
C GLU A 23 1.59 -0.22 -5.22
N THR A 24 2.84 0.16 -5.53
CA THR A 24 4.01 -0.70 -5.29
C THR A 24 4.20 -1.00 -3.80
N LEU A 25 3.96 0.00 -2.94
CA LEU A 25 4.03 -0.18 -1.49
C LEU A 25 2.88 -1.03 -0.94
N VAL A 26 1.67 -0.89 -1.50
CA VAL A 26 0.51 -1.72 -1.14
C VAL A 26 0.79 -3.18 -1.53
N ALA A 27 1.26 -3.42 -2.76
CA ALA A 27 1.66 -4.76 -3.20
C ALA A 27 2.78 -5.36 -2.32
N LEU A 28 3.75 -4.54 -1.90
CA LEU A 28 4.81 -4.97 -0.98
C LEU A 28 4.24 -5.31 0.41
N ALA A 29 3.36 -4.46 0.95
CA ALA A 29 2.70 -4.72 2.23
C ALA A 29 1.89 -6.03 2.18
N HIS A 30 1.16 -6.25 1.09
CA HIS A 30 0.43 -7.50 0.83
C HIS A 30 1.37 -8.71 0.81
N ALA A 31 2.49 -8.62 0.08
CA ALA A 31 3.50 -9.69 0.01
C ALA A 31 4.13 -9.98 1.38
N HIS A 32 4.36 -8.97 2.21
CA HIS A 32 4.84 -9.14 3.58
C HIS A 32 3.86 -9.86 4.50
N ARG A 33 2.57 -9.87 4.15
CA ARG A 33 1.51 -10.56 4.91
C ARG A 33 1.25 -11.99 4.44
N GLN A 34 2.05 -12.54 3.52
CA GLN A 34 1.86 -13.91 3.03
C GLN A 34 1.75 -14.91 4.19
N GLY A 35 0.58 -15.53 4.33
CA GLY A 35 0.26 -16.51 5.38
C GLY A 35 -0.37 -15.94 6.66
N ILE A 36 -0.58 -14.62 6.75
CA ILE A 36 -1.29 -13.98 7.86
C ILE A 36 -2.69 -13.60 7.38
N PRO A 37 -3.77 -14.14 7.98
CA PRO A 37 -5.12 -13.76 7.60
C PRO A 37 -5.39 -12.29 7.91
N TYR A 38 -6.21 -11.66 7.07
CA TYR A 38 -6.70 -10.31 7.34
C TYR A 38 -7.63 -10.32 8.55
N GLU A 39 -7.65 -9.20 9.27
CA GLU A 39 -8.70 -8.96 10.26
C GLU A 39 -10.03 -8.78 9.54
N THR A 40 -11.13 -9.15 10.21
CA THR A 40 -12.46 -8.81 9.70
C THR A 40 -12.65 -7.30 9.70
N GLY A 41 -13.50 -6.77 8.80
CA GLY A 41 -13.80 -5.34 8.75
C GLY A 41 -14.21 -4.75 10.11
N GLU A 42 -14.96 -5.49 10.93
CA GLU A 42 -15.35 -5.08 12.28
C GLU A 42 -14.16 -4.96 13.25
N GLN A 43 -13.26 -5.94 13.23
CA GLN A 43 -12.04 -5.92 14.04
C GLN A 43 -11.10 -4.79 13.61
N LEU A 44 -11.00 -4.55 12.31
CA LEU A 44 -10.21 -3.46 11.76
C LEU A 44 -10.77 -2.11 12.20
N LEU A 45 -12.09 -1.88 12.05
CA LEU A 45 -12.73 -0.62 12.46
C LEU A 45 -12.59 -0.37 13.97
N ALA A 46 -12.71 -1.41 14.80
CA ALA A 46 -12.53 -1.29 16.24
C ALA A 46 -11.10 -0.85 16.63
N ARG A 47 -10.09 -1.30 15.88
CA ARG A 47 -8.66 -1.03 16.15
C ARG A 47 -8.09 0.14 15.35
N LEU A 48 -8.82 0.63 14.34
CA LEU A 48 -8.36 1.68 13.44
C LEU A 48 -7.95 2.96 14.18
N PRO A 49 -8.72 3.50 15.15
CA PRO A 49 -8.33 4.71 15.86
C PRO A 49 -7.04 4.55 16.65
N GLU A 50 -6.81 3.38 17.26
CA GLU A 50 -5.60 3.06 18.02
C GLU A 50 -4.37 2.96 17.10
N ARG A 51 -4.53 2.30 15.94
CA ARG A 51 -3.47 2.22 14.92
C ARG A 51 -3.08 3.58 14.37
N LEU A 52 -4.07 4.42 14.06
CA LEU A 52 -3.84 5.78 13.57
C LEU A 52 -3.12 6.65 14.62
N ARG A 53 -3.51 6.56 15.89
CA ARG A 53 -2.82 7.25 17.00
C ARG A 53 -1.37 6.77 17.13
N THR A 54 -1.15 5.45 17.12
CA THR A 54 0.19 4.87 17.19
C THR A 54 1.07 5.34 16.03
N LEU A 55 0.51 5.42 14.82
CA LEU A 55 1.21 5.94 13.66
C LEU A 55 1.55 7.43 13.84
N ALA A 56 0.58 8.25 14.27
CA ALA A 56 0.81 9.66 14.55
C ALA A 56 1.89 9.87 15.62
N ASP A 57 1.88 9.11 16.71
CA ASP A 57 2.88 9.20 17.78
C ASP A 57 4.28 8.84 17.28
N ARG A 58 4.40 7.88 16.36
CA ARG A 58 5.70 7.53 15.76
C ARG A 58 6.23 8.61 14.82
N VAL A 59 5.35 9.24 14.04
CA VAL A 59 5.70 10.37 13.17
C VAL A 59 6.12 11.57 14.00
N LEU A 60 5.31 11.96 14.99
CA LEU A 60 5.61 13.07 15.89
C LEU A 60 6.85 12.81 16.74
N GLY A 61 7.11 11.55 17.09
CA GLY A 61 8.32 11.12 17.79
C GLY A 61 9.59 11.11 16.94
N GLY A 62 9.52 11.43 15.64
CA GLY A 62 10.67 11.44 14.73
C GLY A 62 11.30 10.07 14.51
N LYS A 63 10.54 8.99 14.76
CA LYS A 63 11.02 7.59 14.68
C LYS A 63 10.84 6.97 13.29
N MET A 64 10.28 7.72 12.35
CA MET A 64 9.94 7.25 11.00
C MET A 64 10.40 8.30 9.99
N ASP A 65 11.07 7.85 8.94
CA ASP A 65 11.34 8.68 7.78
C ASP A 65 10.12 8.73 6.83
N GLY A 66 10.23 9.50 5.74
CA GLY A 66 9.13 9.62 4.78
C GLY A 66 8.74 8.30 4.12
N GLY A 67 9.70 7.39 3.92
CA GLY A 67 9.48 6.06 3.35
C GLY A 67 8.78 5.13 4.34
N ASP A 68 9.18 5.16 5.62
CA ASP A 68 8.52 4.43 6.70
C ASP A 68 7.04 4.83 6.82
N VAL A 69 6.77 6.14 6.74
CA VAL A 69 5.40 6.68 6.79
C VAL A 69 4.60 6.23 5.56
N ALA A 70 5.17 6.36 4.36
CA ALA A 70 4.53 5.93 3.13
C ALA A 70 4.19 4.42 3.15
N TYR A 71 5.13 3.59 3.63
CA TYR A 71 4.91 2.15 3.79
C TYR A 71 3.83 1.84 4.82
N ALA A 72 3.84 2.50 5.98
CA ALA A 72 2.85 2.27 7.03
C ALA A 72 1.43 2.66 6.59
N VAL A 73 1.30 3.73 5.80
CA VAL A 73 0.03 4.12 5.17
C VAL A 73 -0.40 3.10 4.13
N ALA A 74 0.52 2.62 3.27
CA ALA A 74 0.22 1.59 2.28
C ALA A 74 -0.24 0.27 2.92
N ALA A 75 0.40 -0.16 4.01
CA ALA A 75 -0.01 -1.33 4.77
C ALA A 75 -1.38 -1.17 5.44
N LEU A 76 -1.75 0.06 5.81
CA LEU A 76 -3.09 0.35 6.32
C LEU A 76 -4.14 0.26 5.21
N ILE A 77 -3.85 0.79 4.01
CA ILE A 77 -4.73 0.69 2.83
C ILE A 77 -4.97 -0.78 2.48
N ASP A 78 -3.90 -1.57 2.33
CA ASP A 78 -3.98 -3.03 2.08
C ASP A 78 -4.87 -3.74 3.11
N SER A 79 -4.74 -3.37 4.40
CA SER A 79 -5.57 -3.94 5.46
C SER A 79 -7.06 -3.59 5.30
N ILE A 80 -7.39 -2.37 4.89
CA ILE A 80 -8.78 -1.90 4.71
C ILE A 80 -9.43 -2.57 3.50
N GLU A 81 -8.71 -2.64 2.38
CA GLU A 81 -9.20 -3.26 1.14
C GLU A 81 -9.49 -4.75 1.34
N ASN A 82 -8.59 -5.47 2.00
CA ASN A 82 -8.72 -6.91 2.18
C ASN A 82 -9.62 -7.31 3.36
N ALA A 83 -9.76 -6.47 4.41
CA ALA A 83 -10.72 -6.71 5.49
C ALA A 83 -12.19 -6.59 5.02
N SER A 84 -12.43 -5.82 3.95
CA SER A 84 -13.77 -5.62 3.36
C SER A 84 -14.20 -6.80 2.48
N GLY A 85 -13.25 -7.53 1.89
CA GLY A 85 -13.52 -8.70 1.04
C GLY A 85 -14.15 -9.88 1.78
N ASP A 86 -13.89 -10.03 3.08
CA ASP A 86 -14.44 -11.10 3.92
C ASP A 86 -15.95 -10.90 4.17
N ALA A 87 -16.39 -9.64 4.34
CA ALA A 87 -17.80 -9.31 4.53
C ALA A 87 -18.66 -9.56 3.27
N GLN A 88 -18.10 -9.36 2.07
CA GLN A 88 -18.80 -9.66 0.81
C GLN A 88 -18.93 -11.15 0.53
N SER A 89 -17.98 -11.97 0.98
CA SER A 89 -18.00 -13.42 0.82
C SER A 89 -19.13 -14.09 1.62
N VAL A 90 -19.51 -13.51 2.77
CA VAL A 90 -20.62 -14.00 3.60
C VAL A 90 -21.99 -13.63 3.04
N HIS A 91 -22.09 -12.52 2.30
CA HIS A 91 -23.36 -12.05 1.72
C HIS A 91 -23.84 -12.85 0.49
N LEU A 92 -22.95 -13.62 -0.16
CA LEU A 92 -23.26 -14.40 -1.36
C LEU A 92 -23.73 -15.84 -1.10
N ARG A 93 -24.12 -16.20 0.13
CA ARG A 93 -24.74 -17.50 0.42
C ARG A 93 -26.27 -17.38 0.36
N PRO A 94 -26.95 -17.86 -0.70
CA PRO A 94 -28.40 -17.80 -0.77
C PRO A 94 -29.04 -18.71 0.31
N PRO A 95 -30.09 -18.25 1.01
CA PRO A 95 -30.86 -19.08 1.91
C PRO A 95 -31.85 -19.94 1.10
N GLY A 96 -31.57 -21.24 0.97
CA GLY A 96 -32.57 -22.20 0.48
C GLY A 96 -32.01 -23.26 -0.46
N ALA A 97 -31.41 -24.30 0.10
CA ALA A 97 -31.25 -25.59 -0.56
C ALA A 97 -31.29 -26.71 0.49
N ASN A 98 -32.49 -26.97 1.03
CA ASN A 98 -33.04 -28.31 1.29
C ASN A 98 -34.50 -28.16 1.75
#